data_AF-A0A1S3IW82-F1
#
_entry.id   AF-A0A1S3IW82-F1
#
_cell.length_a   1.000
_cell.length_b   1.000
_cell.length_c   1.000
_cell.angle_alpha   90.00
_cell.angle_beta   90.00
_cell.angle_gamma   90.00
#
_symmetry.space_group_name_H-M   'P 1'
#
loop_
_entity.id
_entity.type
_entity.pdbx_description
1 polymer ?
#
loop_
_entity_poly.entity_id
_entity_poly.type
_entity_poly.pdbx_seq_one_letter_code
_entity_poly.pdbx_strand_id
1 'polypeptide(L)'
;MIKSLGPLEWILNTPSHHRVHHGRNPYCIDKNYAGTLIIWDRLFGTFQAENEEVVYGLTHPINTFNPIEAQFGYVKYLWSRLWQFDNLSDKVSSLVKGPGWAPGKPRLGNIEDIPKVKAPVTKYDSGLPLSLSLFVLSHYLLVLIGYQELVARKSGLSQLNVACFIAYIVLSLTCFGALFDNRFYAPFLECFRCVLFVAFDLYLTRGRLEERPVWQHLIQWYFLFSACLWGLQAVRMLMSPKNEKEQQKQS
;
A
#
# COMPACT_ATOMS: atom_id res chain seq x y z
N MET A 1 4.27 -18.93 16.99
CA MET A 1 5.18 -17.76 17.10
C MET A 1 6.20 -18.01 18.20
N ILE A 2 7.44 -17.53 18.03
CA ILE A 2 8.51 -17.63 19.04
C ILE A 2 8.22 -16.62 20.16
N LYS A 3 8.06 -17.12 21.39
CA LYS A 3 7.66 -16.31 22.56
C LYS A 3 8.83 -15.63 23.27
N SER A 4 9.99 -16.29 23.36
CA SER A 4 11.19 -15.70 23.95
C SER A 4 12.47 -16.31 23.37
N LEU A 5 13.56 -15.54 23.37
CA LEU A 5 14.94 -16.02 23.13
C LEU A 5 15.81 -16.05 24.40
N GLY A 6 15.18 -15.95 25.58
CA GLY A 6 15.88 -16.02 26.87
C GLY A 6 16.87 -14.86 27.06
N PRO A 7 18.10 -15.12 27.54
CA PRO A 7 19.07 -14.06 27.86
C PRO A 7 19.43 -13.13 26.69
N LEU A 8 19.25 -13.59 25.43
CA LEU A 8 19.50 -12.76 24.25
C LEU A 8 18.58 -11.53 24.20
N GLU A 9 17.42 -11.57 24.86
CA GLU A 9 16.46 -10.46 24.96
C GLU A 9 16.97 -9.26 25.75
N TRP A 10 18.10 -9.39 26.44
CA TRP A 10 18.74 -8.26 27.08
C TRP A 10 19.52 -7.38 26.10
N ILE A 11 19.97 -7.94 24.97
CA ILE A 11 20.89 -7.28 24.04
C ILE A 11 20.26 -7.14 22.64
N LEU A 12 19.51 -8.14 22.17
CA LEU A 12 18.95 -8.18 20.81
C LEU A 12 17.48 -7.76 20.77
N ASN A 13 17.10 -7.09 19.69
CA ASN A 13 15.70 -6.98 19.30
C ASN A 13 15.22 -8.35 18.81
N THR A 14 14.37 -9.01 19.59
CA THR A 14 13.88 -10.35 19.31
C THR A 14 12.49 -10.29 18.68
N PRO A 15 11.97 -11.39 18.11
CA PRO A 15 10.62 -11.39 17.56
C PRO A 15 9.56 -10.90 18.55
N SER A 16 9.73 -11.12 19.86
CA SER A 16 8.82 -10.60 20.91
C SER A 16 8.85 -9.07 21.00
N HIS A 17 10.03 -8.47 21.11
CA HIS A 17 10.18 -7.01 21.16
C HIS A 17 9.68 -6.33 19.88
N HIS A 18 9.96 -6.95 18.72
CA HIS A 18 9.54 -6.44 17.43
C HIS A 18 8.02 -6.53 17.22
N ARG A 19 7.33 -7.49 17.85
CA ARG A 19 5.86 -7.49 17.87
C ARG A 19 5.32 -6.26 18.58
N VAL A 20 5.82 -5.95 19.77
CA VAL A 20 5.43 -4.74 20.52
C VAL A 20 5.65 -3.49 19.66
N HIS A 21 6.78 -3.38 18.96
CA HIS A 21 7.04 -2.27 18.03
C HIS A 21 5.97 -2.13 16.93
N HIS A 22 5.49 -3.24 16.37
CA HIS A 22 4.42 -3.25 15.36
C HIS A 22 3.00 -3.23 15.93
N GLY A 23 2.87 -3.21 17.26
CA GLY A 23 1.61 -3.26 17.97
C GLY A 23 0.94 -1.88 18.07
N ARG A 24 -0.39 -1.87 18.00
CA ARG A 24 -1.22 -0.68 18.25
C ARG A 24 -1.98 -0.73 19.58
N ASN A 25 -1.76 -1.76 20.40
CA ASN A 25 -2.27 -1.77 21.76
C ASN A 25 -1.71 -0.54 22.49
N PRO A 26 -2.45 0.09 23.42
CA PRO A 26 -1.98 1.30 24.09
C PRO A 26 -0.58 1.17 24.73
N TYR A 27 -0.23 0.00 25.29
CA TYR A 27 1.09 -0.23 25.88
C TYR A 27 2.24 -0.37 24.85
N CYS A 28 1.92 -0.65 23.59
CA CYS A 28 2.87 -0.82 22.50
C CYS A 28 3.30 0.51 21.88
N ILE A 29 2.54 1.58 22.09
CA ILE A 29 2.76 2.86 21.39
C ILE A 29 4.06 3.50 21.86
N ASP A 30 4.85 3.95 20.88
CA ASP A 30 6.11 4.64 21.11
C ASP A 30 7.13 3.80 21.90
N LYS A 31 7.15 2.47 21.65
CA LYS A 31 8.06 1.50 22.28
C LYS A 31 8.94 0.75 21.28
N ASN A 32 10.07 0.25 21.77
CA ASN A 32 10.97 -0.69 21.08
C ASN A 32 11.42 -0.22 19.69
N TYR A 33 12.04 0.96 19.60
CA TYR A 33 12.47 1.57 18.35
C TYR A 33 13.72 0.94 17.73
N ALA A 34 14.57 0.28 18.52
CA ALA A 34 15.86 -0.19 18.04
C ALA A 34 15.71 -1.38 17.08
N GLY A 35 16.29 -1.30 15.89
CA GLY A 35 16.17 -2.37 14.88
C GLY A 35 16.88 -3.68 15.25
N THR A 36 18.09 -3.60 15.84
CA THR A 36 18.92 -4.79 16.12
C THR A 36 19.27 -4.96 17.59
N LEU A 37 19.66 -3.89 18.27
CA LEU A 37 20.12 -3.95 19.67
C LEU A 37 19.10 -3.30 20.60
N ILE A 38 18.35 -4.09 21.36
CA ILE A 38 17.32 -3.59 22.29
C ILE A 38 17.90 -2.81 23.47
N ILE A 39 19.22 -2.88 23.67
CA ILE A 39 19.92 -2.13 24.71
C ILE A 39 19.64 -0.62 24.61
N TRP A 40 19.47 -0.08 23.40
CA TRP A 40 19.16 1.33 23.21
C TRP A 40 17.80 1.69 23.82
N ASP A 41 16.78 0.88 23.59
CA ASP A 41 15.46 1.10 24.19
C ASP A 41 15.48 0.99 25.72
N ARG A 42 16.33 0.11 26.26
CA ARG A 42 16.52 -0.01 27.71
C ARG A 42 17.20 1.22 28.29
N LEU A 43 18.24 1.72 27.63
CA LEU A 43 19.00 2.90 28.05
C LEU A 43 18.16 4.19 27.96
N PHE A 44 17.35 4.33 26.92
CA PHE A 44 16.53 5.52 26.68
C PHE A 44 15.09 5.41 27.21
N GLY A 45 14.74 4.32 27.89
CA GLY A 45 13.45 4.15 28.57
C GLY A 45 12.26 3.89 27.65
N THR A 46 12.49 3.43 26.43
CA THR A 46 11.47 3.09 25.44
C THR A 46 11.23 1.58 25.33
N PHE A 47 11.94 0.77 26.13
CA PHE A 47 11.74 -0.68 26.19
C PHE A 47 10.39 -1.05 26.78
N GLN A 48 9.73 -2.02 26.14
CA GLN A 48 8.51 -2.65 26.61
C GLN A 48 8.53 -4.14 26.25
N ALA A 49 8.40 -4.99 27.25
CA ALA A 49 8.20 -6.42 27.03
C ALA A 49 6.76 -6.69 26.54
N GLU A 50 6.59 -7.71 25.69
CA GLU A 50 5.26 -8.18 25.31
C GLU A 50 4.53 -8.72 26.54
N ASN A 51 3.31 -8.22 26.77
CA ASN A 51 2.53 -8.53 27.98
C ASN A 51 1.18 -9.18 27.66
N GLU A 52 0.57 -8.79 26.55
CA GLU A 52 -0.72 -9.30 26.08
C GLU A 52 -0.66 -9.55 24.57
N GLU A 53 -1.69 -10.20 24.03
CA GLU A 53 -1.79 -10.43 22.60
C GLU A 53 -1.68 -9.12 21.82
N VAL A 54 -0.65 -9.04 20.98
CA VAL A 54 -0.37 -7.85 20.19
C VAL A 54 -1.28 -7.80 18.97
N VAL A 55 -2.00 -6.69 18.86
CA VAL A 55 -2.77 -6.32 17.69
C VAL A 55 -1.91 -5.41 16.82
N TYR A 56 -1.66 -5.83 15.59
CA TYR A 56 -0.76 -5.13 14.67
C TYR A 56 -1.45 -4.00 13.89
N GLY A 57 -0.63 -3.08 13.40
CA GLY A 57 -1.02 -2.06 12.42
C GLY A 57 -1.00 -0.65 12.99
N LEU A 58 -1.67 0.27 12.31
CA LEU A 58 -1.79 1.66 12.74
C LEU A 58 -2.89 1.84 13.79
N THR A 59 -2.72 2.83 14.67
CA THR A 59 -3.76 3.26 15.63
C THR A 59 -5.04 3.70 14.91
N HIS A 60 -4.89 4.28 13.72
CA HIS A 60 -5.96 4.56 12.77
C HIS A 60 -5.73 3.73 11.50
N PRO A 61 -6.42 2.59 11.32
CA PRO A 61 -6.25 1.74 10.15
C PRO A 61 -6.52 2.45 8.84
N ILE A 62 -5.69 2.16 7.84
CA ILE A 62 -5.99 2.42 6.44
C ILE A 62 -6.70 1.19 5.87
N ASN A 63 -7.89 1.39 5.31
CA ASN A 63 -8.74 0.34 4.76
C ASN A 63 -8.74 0.43 3.23
N THR A 64 -7.56 0.20 2.63
CA THR A 64 -7.36 0.28 1.19
C THR A 64 -6.21 -0.62 0.75
N PHE A 65 -6.35 -1.23 -0.41
CA PHE A 65 -5.28 -1.94 -1.11
C PHE A 65 -4.52 -1.04 -2.11
N ASN A 66 -4.88 0.25 -2.21
CA ASN A 66 -4.18 1.18 -3.10
C ASN A 66 -2.80 1.54 -2.52
N PRO A 67 -1.69 1.22 -3.22
CA PRO A 67 -0.34 1.47 -2.71
C PRO A 67 0.00 2.96 -2.60
N ILE A 68 -0.60 3.82 -3.44
CA ILE A 68 -0.37 5.27 -3.39
C ILE A 68 -1.01 5.85 -2.12
N GLU A 69 -2.26 5.47 -1.82
CA GLU A 69 -2.93 5.91 -0.60
C GLU A 69 -2.23 5.32 0.64
N ALA A 70 -1.80 4.06 0.59
CA ALA A 70 -1.03 3.46 1.69
C ALA A 70 0.30 4.17 1.95
N GLN A 71 1.00 4.61 0.90
CA GLN A 71 2.30 5.27 1.01
C GLN A 71 2.19 6.77 1.35
N PHE A 72 1.22 7.48 0.77
CA PHE A 72 1.14 8.95 0.81
C PHE A 72 -0.10 9.49 1.55
N GLY A 73 -1.09 8.67 1.88
CA GLY A 73 -2.29 9.10 2.59
C GLY A 73 -1.97 9.76 3.94
N TYR A 74 -0.95 9.27 4.63
CA TYR A 74 -0.47 9.90 5.87
C TYR A 74 0.18 11.27 5.64
N VAL A 75 0.88 11.49 4.52
CA VAL A 75 1.44 12.80 4.17
C VAL A 75 0.31 13.81 3.92
N LYS A 76 -0.76 13.38 3.24
CA LYS A 76 -1.97 14.20 3.04
C LYS A 76 -2.62 14.57 4.37
N TYR A 77 -2.69 13.63 5.32
CA TYR A 77 -3.16 13.89 6.68
C TYR A 77 -2.30 14.89 7.44
N LEU A 78 -0.96 14.75 7.38
CA LEU A 78 -0.06 15.72 8.01
C LEU A 78 -0.22 17.10 7.38
N TRP A 79 -0.32 17.18 6.05
CA TRP A 79 -0.54 18.43 5.34
C TRP A 79 -1.84 19.12 5.76
N SER A 80 -2.96 18.41 5.79
CA SER A 80 -4.24 18.99 6.22
C SER A 80 -4.21 19.46 7.67
N ARG A 81 -3.51 18.73 8.55
CA ARG A 81 -3.33 19.12 9.94
C ARG A 81 -2.52 20.40 10.12
N LEU A 82 -1.48 20.61 9.30
CA LEU A 82 -0.71 21.87 9.34
C LEU A 82 -1.59 23.10 9.12
N TRP A 83 -2.62 22.97 8.28
CA TRP A 83 -3.56 24.04 7.98
C TRP A 83 -4.64 24.25 9.05
N GLN A 84 -4.69 23.40 10.09
CA GLN A 84 -5.58 23.59 11.24
C GLN A 84 -5.01 24.55 12.29
N PHE A 85 -3.72 24.87 12.22
CA PHE A 85 -3.07 25.77 13.18
C PHE A 85 -2.92 27.18 12.60
N ASP A 86 -3.29 28.20 13.38
CA ASP A 86 -3.22 29.59 12.95
C ASP A 86 -1.79 30.14 12.96
N ASN A 87 -1.01 29.82 14.00
CA ASN A 87 0.32 30.37 14.19
C ASN A 87 1.44 29.46 13.65
N LEU A 88 2.56 30.07 13.27
CA LEU A 88 3.70 29.35 12.68
C LEU A 88 4.40 28.41 13.68
N SER A 89 4.41 28.78 14.97
CA SER A 89 5.03 27.97 16.03
C SER A 89 4.37 26.60 16.17
N ASP A 90 3.04 26.55 16.10
CA ASP A 90 2.27 25.33 16.21
C ASP A 90 2.39 24.47 14.95
N LYS A 91 2.45 25.09 13.77
CA LYS A 91 2.78 24.38 12.52
C LYS A 91 4.13 23.68 12.62
N VAL A 92 5.19 24.39 13.00
CA VAL A 92 6.53 23.80 13.18
C VAL A 92 6.53 22.75 14.29
N SER A 93 5.88 23.04 15.42
CA SER A 93 5.76 22.09 16.53
C SER A 93 5.08 20.79 16.11
N SER A 94 4.05 20.84 15.28
CA SER A 94 3.35 19.64 14.80
C SER A 94 4.21 18.74 13.90
N LEU A 95 5.18 19.31 13.18
CA LEU A 95 6.15 18.53 12.39
C LEU A 95 7.24 17.90 13.25
N VAL A 96 7.75 18.64 14.24
CA VAL A 96 8.89 18.22 15.05
C VAL A 96 8.49 17.31 16.21
N LYS A 97 7.34 17.56 16.83
CA LYS A 97 6.88 16.83 18.02
C LYS A 97 6.09 15.57 17.68
N GLY A 98 5.72 15.39 16.41
CA GLY A 98 5.05 14.20 15.91
C GLY A 98 3.52 14.26 16.00
N PRO A 99 2.83 13.22 15.51
CA PRO A 99 1.38 13.24 15.32
C PRO A 99 0.55 13.18 16.61
N GLY A 100 1.12 12.83 17.76
CA GLY A 100 0.40 12.93 19.03
C GLY A 100 0.21 14.39 19.50
N TRP A 101 1.07 15.31 19.04
CA TRP A 101 1.15 16.65 19.60
C TRP A 101 0.06 17.60 19.10
N ALA A 102 -0.49 18.43 20.00
CA ALA A 102 -1.31 19.59 19.69
C ALA A 102 -1.03 20.70 20.72
N PRO A 103 -1.43 21.96 20.49
CA PRO A 103 -1.33 23.01 21.48
C PRO A 103 -1.95 22.58 22.81
N GLY A 104 -1.20 22.72 23.91
CA GLY A 104 -1.60 22.28 25.25
C GLY A 104 -1.38 20.79 25.56
N LYS A 105 -0.95 19.95 24.60
CA LYS A 105 -0.62 18.53 24.83
C LYS A 105 0.89 18.31 25.03
N PRO A 106 1.29 17.24 25.74
CA PRO A 106 2.68 16.79 25.82
C PRO A 106 3.28 16.50 24.44
N ARG A 107 4.61 16.43 24.35
CA ARG A 107 5.35 16.19 23.09
C ARG A 107 4.82 14.98 22.32
N LEU A 108 4.58 13.86 22.99
CA LEU A 108 4.12 12.62 22.35
C LEU A 108 2.58 12.51 22.27
N GLY A 109 1.86 13.57 22.62
CA GLY A 109 0.41 13.51 22.82
C GLY A 109 0.02 12.84 24.12
N ASN A 110 -1.28 12.58 24.26
CA ASN A 110 -1.84 11.88 25.40
C ASN A 110 -2.17 10.43 24.99
N ILE A 111 -1.82 9.47 25.82
CA ILE A 111 -2.07 8.05 25.53
C ILE A 111 -3.58 7.75 25.48
N GLU A 112 -4.37 8.55 26.20
CA GLU A 112 -5.82 8.49 26.26
C GLU A 112 -6.49 8.84 24.92
N ASP A 113 -5.80 9.58 24.04
CA ASP A 113 -6.31 9.91 22.71
C ASP A 113 -6.25 8.70 21.76
N ILE A 114 -5.48 7.68 22.10
CA ILE A 114 -5.23 6.53 21.23
C ILE A 114 -6.44 5.60 21.28
N PRO A 115 -7.03 5.23 20.12
CA PRO A 115 -8.16 4.32 20.09
C PRO A 115 -7.83 3.00 20.79
N LYS A 116 -8.62 2.67 21.82
CA LYS A 116 -8.50 1.37 22.49
C LYS A 116 -8.88 0.25 21.51
N VAL A 117 -8.07 -0.80 21.52
CA VAL A 117 -8.33 -2.01 20.73
C VAL A 117 -9.58 -2.69 21.27
N LYS A 118 -10.56 -2.94 20.39
CA LYS A 118 -11.79 -3.69 20.71
C LYS A 118 -11.75 -5.03 19.95
N ALA A 119 -12.00 -6.12 20.66
CA ALA A 119 -12.14 -7.44 20.06
C ALA A 119 -13.60 -7.65 19.54
N PRO A 120 -13.79 -8.45 18.48
CA PRO A 120 -12.77 -9.07 17.65
C PRO A 120 -12.11 -8.04 16.71
N VAL A 121 -10.80 -8.15 16.51
CA VAL A 121 -10.10 -7.32 15.52
C VAL A 121 -10.27 -7.95 14.15
N THR A 122 -11.06 -7.30 13.29
CA THR A 122 -11.22 -7.68 11.89
C THR A 122 -10.14 -7.04 11.04
N LYS A 123 -9.49 -7.83 10.18
CA LYS A 123 -8.62 -7.29 9.13
C LYS A 123 -9.49 -6.73 8.01
N TYR A 124 -9.00 -5.72 7.30
CA TYR A 124 -9.67 -5.22 6.12
C TYR A 124 -9.74 -6.33 5.07
N ASP A 125 -10.97 -6.63 4.65
CA ASP A 125 -11.28 -7.57 3.59
C ASP A 125 -12.36 -6.90 2.72
N SER A 126 -12.09 -6.81 1.43
CA SER A 126 -13.01 -6.21 0.47
C SER A 126 -14.05 -7.21 -0.07
N GLY A 127 -13.95 -8.49 0.29
CA GLY A 127 -14.95 -9.51 -0.04
C GLY A 127 -14.98 -9.88 -1.53
N LEU A 128 -13.84 -9.82 -2.21
CA LEU A 128 -13.79 -10.10 -3.65
C LEU A 128 -14.08 -11.57 -3.97
N PRO A 129 -14.76 -11.83 -5.09
CA PRO A 129 -14.95 -13.19 -5.56
C PRO A 129 -13.60 -13.80 -5.97
N LEU A 130 -13.45 -15.11 -5.73
CA LEU A 130 -12.24 -15.86 -6.05
C LEU A 130 -11.80 -15.67 -7.52
N SER A 131 -12.74 -15.56 -8.46
CA SER A 131 -12.43 -15.33 -9.88
C SER A 131 -11.67 -14.03 -10.13
N LEU A 132 -12.07 -12.94 -9.45
CA LEU A 132 -11.39 -11.66 -9.57
C LEU A 132 -10.04 -11.68 -8.86
N SER A 133 -9.94 -12.35 -7.70
CA SER A 133 -8.66 -12.55 -7.01
C SER A 133 -7.67 -13.35 -7.87
N LEU A 134 -8.13 -14.40 -8.55
CA LEU A 134 -7.30 -15.20 -9.47
C LEU A 134 -6.89 -14.39 -10.70
N PHE A 135 -7.79 -13.56 -11.25
CA PHE A 135 -7.46 -12.64 -12.35
C PHE A 135 -6.38 -11.63 -11.96
N VAL A 136 -6.51 -11.00 -10.79
CA VAL A 136 -5.50 -10.04 -10.31
C VAL A 136 -4.18 -10.76 -10.02
N LEU A 137 -4.22 -11.96 -9.43
CA LEU A 137 -3.03 -12.77 -9.18
C LEU A 137 -2.30 -13.11 -10.48
N SER A 138 -2.99 -13.53 -11.54
CA SER A 138 -2.34 -13.84 -12.81
C SER A 138 -1.69 -12.61 -13.45
N HIS A 139 -2.37 -11.46 -13.45
CA HIS A 139 -1.77 -10.20 -13.92
C HIS A 139 -0.60 -9.73 -13.04
N TYR A 140 -0.68 -9.90 -11.72
CA TYR A 140 0.41 -9.60 -10.80
C TYR A 140 1.65 -10.44 -11.08
N LEU A 141 1.49 -11.75 -11.34
CA LEU A 141 2.60 -12.62 -11.72
C LEU A 141 3.26 -12.18 -13.03
N LEU A 142 2.47 -11.72 -14.01
CA LEU A 142 3.02 -11.16 -15.26
C LEU A 142 3.77 -9.83 -15.03
N VAL A 143 3.27 -8.96 -14.15
CA VAL A 143 4.00 -7.74 -13.74
C VAL A 143 5.31 -8.10 -13.03
N LEU A 144 5.30 -9.13 -12.19
CA LEU A 144 6.51 -9.62 -11.51
C LEU A 144 7.53 -10.17 -12.51
N ILE A 145 7.11 -10.95 -13.51
CA ILE A 145 7.98 -11.40 -14.61
C ILE A 145 8.52 -10.20 -15.39
N GLY A 146 7.67 -9.24 -15.73
CA GLY A 146 8.09 -8.01 -16.41
C GLY A 146 9.11 -7.19 -15.62
N TYR A 147 8.98 -7.14 -14.29
CA TYR A 147 9.98 -6.53 -13.40
C TYR A 147 11.32 -7.27 -13.45
N GLN A 148 11.32 -8.61 -13.40
CA GLN A 148 12.55 -9.40 -13.51
C GLN A 148 13.25 -9.18 -14.87
N GLU A 149 12.48 -9.15 -15.97
CA GLU A 149 13.00 -8.84 -17.30
C GLU A 149 13.58 -7.42 -17.39
N LEU A 150 12.91 -6.43 -16.80
CA LEU A 150 13.44 -5.06 -16.70
C LEU A 150 14.78 -5.05 -15.98
N VAL A 151 14.88 -5.68 -14.81
CA VAL A 151 16.11 -5.73 -14.02
C VAL A 151 17.24 -6.40 -14.81
N ALA A 152 16.93 -7.48 -15.54
CA ALA A 152 17.89 -8.19 -16.36
C ALA A 152 18.37 -7.38 -17.59
N ARG A 153 17.49 -6.55 -18.19
CA ARG A 153 17.77 -5.87 -19.47
C ARG A 153 17.98 -4.35 -19.36
N LYS A 154 17.87 -3.76 -18.16
CA LYS A 154 17.89 -2.30 -17.96
C LYS A 154 19.11 -1.60 -18.57
N SER A 155 20.26 -2.26 -18.67
CA SER A 155 21.48 -1.70 -19.26
C SER A 155 21.36 -1.42 -20.76
N GLY A 156 20.47 -2.12 -21.47
CA GLY A 156 20.19 -1.92 -22.89
C GLY A 156 19.01 -0.98 -23.17
N LEU A 157 18.38 -0.43 -22.14
CA LEU A 157 17.22 0.46 -22.28
C LEU A 157 17.61 1.92 -22.01
N SER A 158 16.92 2.85 -22.68
CA SER A 158 17.02 4.27 -22.35
C SER A 158 16.43 4.54 -20.97
N GLN A 159 16.89 5.60 -20.30
CA GLN A 159 16.35 6.02 -19.00
C GLN A 159 14.85 6.31 -19.07
N LEU A 160 14.37 6.86 -20.19
CA LEU A 160 12.96 7.09 -20.43
C LEU A 160 12.17 5.78 -20.45
N ASN A 161 12.65 4.75 -21.15
CA ASN A 161 11.98 3.45 -21.20
C ASN A 161 11.93 2.81 -19.81
N VAL A 162 13.02 2.87 -19.05
CA VAL A 162 13.07 2.37 -17.67
C VAL A 162 12.06 3.11 -16.78
N ALA A 163 11.98 4.43 -16.89
CA ALA A 163 10.99 5.24 -16.16
C ALA A 163 9.55 4.87 -16.55
N CYS A 164 9.26 4.67 -17.84
CA CYS A 164 7.95 4.21 -18.32
C CYS A 164 7.59 2.83 -17.75
N PHE A 165 8.53 1.89 -17.69
CA PHE A 165 8.31 0.58 -17.07
C PHE A 165 7.98 0.70 -15.57
N ILE A 166 8.74 1.52 -14.83
CA ILE A 166 8.48 1.76 -13.40
C ILE A 166 7.10 2.38 -13.21
N ALA A 167 6.76 3.41 -14.01
CA ALA A 167 5.45 4.03 -13.98
C ALA A 167 4.32 3.03 -14.29
N TYR A 168 4.53 2.12 -15.24
CA TYR A 168 3.59 1.06 -15.56
C TYR A 168 3.42 0.03 -14.43
N ILE A 169 4.49 -0.33 -13.71
CA ILE A 169 4.42 -1.19 -12.52
C ILE A 169 3.59 -0.51 -11.43
N VAL A 170 3.87 0.76 -11.13
CA VAL A 170 3.12 1.54 -10.14
C VAL A 170 1.64 1.67 -10.53
N LEU A 171 1.36 1.97 -11.80
CA LEU A 171 0.00 1.97 -12.35
C LEU A 171 -0.67 0.61 -12.15
N SER A 172 0.03 -0.49 -12.43
CA SER A 172 -0.51 -1.85 -12.30
C SER A 172 -0.90 -2.18 -10.86
N LEU A 173 -0.01 -1.91 -9.89
CA LEU A 173 -0.31 -2.12 -8.48
C LEU A 173 -1.47 -1.23 -8.01
N THR A 174 -1.58 -0.02 -8.55
CA THR A 174 -2.71 0.89 -8.28
C THR A 174 -4.03 0.37 -8.87
N CYS A 175 -4.00 -0.21 -10.09
CA CYS A 175 -5.17 -0.86 -10.70
C CYS A 175 -5.64 -2.05 -9.88
N PHE A 176 -4.70 -2.89 -9.42
CA PHE A 176 -5.01 -4.02 -8.56
C PHE A 176 -5.63 -3.54 -7.26
N GLY A 177 -5.06 -2.53 -6.61
CA GLY A 177 -5.66 -1.92 -5.42
C GLY A 177 -7.08 -1.38 -5.66
N ALA A 178 -7.32 -0.73 -6.79
CA ALA A 178 -8.65 -0.22 -7.16
C ALA A 178 -9.67 -1.34 -7.41
N LEU A 179 -9.26 -2.42 -8.07
CA LEU A 179 -10.07 -3.63 -8.24
C LEU A 179 -10.35 -4.26 -6.88
N PHE A 180 -9.33 -4.38 -6.04
CA PHE A 180 -9.46 -4.96 -4.72
C PHE A 180 -10.43 -4.15 -3.84
N ASP A 181 -10.34 -2.83 -3.86
CA ASP A 181 -11.22 -1.92 -3.14
C ASP A 181 -12.61 -1.76 -3.79
N ASN A 182 -12.90 -2.45 -4.91
CA ASN A 182 -14.14 -2.31 -5.69
C ASN A 182 -14.48 -0.85 -6.05
N ARG A 183 -13.48 -0.07 -6.48
CA ARG A 183 -13.67 1.34 -6.83
C ARG A 183 -14.44 1.48 -8.13
N PHE A 184 -15.32 2.48 -8.21
CA PHE A 184 -16.14 2.75 -9.41
C PHE A 184 -15.30 2.97 -10.70
N TYR A 185 -14.10 3.54 -10.56
CA TYR A 185 -13.21 3.81 -11.69
C TYR A 185 -12.33 2.61 -12.07
N ALA A 186 -12.36 1.52 -11.30
CA ALA A 186 -11.44 0.39 -11.50
C ALA A 186 -11.56 -0.24 -12.90
N PRO A 187 -12.76 -0.44 -13.50
CA PRO A 187 -12.87 -0.98 -14.86
C PRO A 187 -12.24 -0.09 -15.93
N PHE A 188 -12.37 1.24 -15.79
CA PHE A 188 -11.76 2.19 -16.71
C PHE A 188 -10.24 2.17 -16.61
N LEU A 189 -9.73 2.18 -15.38
CA LEU A 189 -8.31 2.19 -15.11
C LEU A 189 -7.64 0.89 -15.56
N GLU A 190 -8.30 -0.25 -15.35
CA GLU A 190 -7.82 -1.57 -15.76
C GLU A 190 -7.83 -1.75 -17.28
N CYS A 191 -8.89 -1.27 -17.96
CA CYS A 191 -8.92 -1.21 -19.42
C CYS A 191 -7.77 -0.35 -19.97
N PHE A 192 -7.59 0.86 -19.43
CA PHE A 192 -6.50 1.76 -19.81
C PHE A 192 -5.14 1.10 -19.61
N ARG A 193 -4.89 0.49 -18.44
CA ARG A 193 -3.65 -0.23 -18.15
C ARG A 193 -3.37 -1.31 -19.19
N CYS A 194 -4.38 -2.11 -19.55
CA CYS A 194 -4.21 -3.18 -20.51
C CYS A 194 -3.91 -2.68 -21.92
N VAL A 195 -4.61 -1.63 -22.38
CA VAL A 195 -4.32 -0.97 -23.66
C VAL A 195 -2.92 -0.38 -23.67
N LEU A 196 -2.52 0.28 -22.58
CA LEU A 196 -1.20 0.89 -22.43
C LEU A 196 -0.08 -0.17 -22.51
N PHE A 197 -0.27 -1.34 -21.91
CA PHE A 197 0.66 -2.46 -22.05
C PHE A 197 0.87 -2.85 -23.51
N VAL A 198 -0.23 -3.09 -24.24
CA VAL A 198 -0.16 -3.51 -25.65
C VAL A 198 0.51 -2.43 -26.50
N ALA A 199 0.15 -1.17 -26.30
CA ALA A 199 0.77 -0.05 -27.01
C ALA A 199 2.28 0.05 -26.72
N PHE A 200 2.68 -0.10 -25.46
CA PHE A 200 4.09 -0.02 -25.06
C PHE A 200 4.89 -1.23 -25.56
N ASP A 201 4.32 -2.43 -25.52
CA ASP A 201 4.92 -3.64 -26.07
C ASP A 201 5.13 -3.53 -27.59
N LEU A 202 4.14 -3.01 -28.33
CA LEU A 202 4.28 -2.74 -29.77
C LEU A 202 5.34 -1.68 -30.08
N TYR A 203 5.43 -0.63 -29.26
CA TYR A 203 6.45 0.41 -29.36
C TYR A 203 7.86 -0.17 -29.18
N LEU A 204 8.09 -0.94 -28.12
CA LEU A 204 9.41 -1.51 -27.82
C LEU A 204 9.90 -2.45 -28.91
N THR A 205 9.01 -3.22 -29.53
CA THR A 205 9.40 -4.13 -30.62
C THR A 205 9.28 -3.51 -32.00
N ARG A 206 8.95 -2.22 -32.10
CA ARG A 206 8.76 -1.52 -33.38
C ARG A 206 7.80 -2.28 -34.31
N GLY A 207 6.76 -2.90 -33.75
CA GLY A 207 5.80 -3.72 -34.50
C GLY A 207 6.32 -5.04 -35.08
N ARG A 208 7.58 -5.45 -34.82
CA ARG A 208 8.13 -6.75 -35.24
C ARG A 208 7.61 -7.87 -34.35
N LEU A 209 6.42 -8.36 -34.68
CA LEU A 209 5.74 -9.41 -33.92
C LEU A 209 6.19 -10.81 -34.35
N GLU A 210 6.50 -11.03 -35.62
CA GLU A 210 6.74 -12.36 -36.20
C GLU A 210 7.97 -13.09 -35.63
N GLU A 211 8.95 -12.35 -35.11
CA GLU A 211 10.20 -12.89 -34.57
C GLU A 211 10.09 -13.34 -33.10
N ARG A 212 8.92 -13.18 -32.48
CA ARG A 212 8.74 -13.39 -31.05
C ARG A 212 8.40 -14.84 -30.70
N PRO A 213 8.84 -15.34 -29.54
CA PRO A 213 8.41 -16.65 -29.06
C PRO A 213 6.91 -16.63 -28.72
N VAL A 214 6.25 -17.77 -28.95
CA VAL A 214 4.78 -17.94 -28.80
C VAL A 214 4.23 -17.40 -27.48
N TRP A 215 4.95 -17.57 -26.37
CA TRP A 215 4.50 -17.12 -25.05
C TRP A 215 4.33 -15.59 -24.95
N GLN A 216 5.10 -14.80 -25.70
CA GLN A 216 4.94 -13.34 -25.72
C GLN A 216 3.64 -12.93 -26.41
N HIS A 217 3.27 -13.64 -27.49
CA HIS A 217 1.98 -13.45 -28.12
C HIS A 217 0.83 -13.80 -27.17
N LEU A 218 0.94 -14.91 -26.43
CA LEU A 218 -0.07 -15.30 -25.45
C LEU A 218 -0.27 -14.23 -24.37
N ILE A 219 0.81 -13.60 -23.88
CA ILE A 219 0.71 -12.48 -22.94
C ILE A 219 -0.01 -11.30 -23.61
N GLN A 220 0.39 -10.89 -24.81
CA GLN A 220 -0.25 -9.77 -25.50
C GLN A 220 -1.75 -10.01 -25.75
N TRP A 221 -2.12 -11.22 -26.18
CA TRP A 221 -3.52 -11.63 -26.35
C TRP A 221 -4.29 -11.62 -25.03
N TYR A 222 -3.68 -12.05 -23.93
CA TYR A 222 -4.29 -12.01 -22.61
C TYR A 222 -4.57 -10.57 -22.15
N PHE A 223 -3.66 -9.64 -22.43
CA PHE A 223 -3.85 -8.21 -22.17
C PHE A 223 -4.93 -7.59 -23.07
N LEU A 224 -4.97 -7.94 -24.37
CA LEU A 224 -6.03 -7.51 -25.29
C LEU A 224 -7.42 -8.01 -24.84
N PHE A 225 -7.52 -9.28 -24.48
CA PHE A 225 -8.75 -9.86 -23.94
C PHE A 225 -9.19 -9.14 -22.66
N SER A 226 -8.26 -8.89 -21.75
CA SER A 226 -8.51 -8.16 -20.51
C SER A 226 -8.99 -6.72 -20.80
N ALA A 227 -8.39 -6.02 -21.75
CA ALA A 227 -8.81 -4.69 -22.17
C ALA A 227 -10.26 -4.70 -22.70
N CYS A 228 -10.61 -5.66 -23.57
CA CYS A 228 -11.99 -5.80 -24.07
C CYS A 228 -12.98 -6.09 -22.94
N LEU A 229 -12.66 -7.03 -22.05
CA LEU A 229 -13.50 -7.40 -20.91
C LEU A 229 -13.81 -6.20 -20.01
N TRP A 230 -12.76 -5.48 -19.59
CA TRP A 230 -12.90 -4.33 -18.69
C TRP A 230 -13.46 -3.10 -19.39
N GLY A 231 -13.22 -2.94 -20.69
CA GLY A 231 -13.86 -1.92 -21.51
C GLY A 231 -15.38 -2.11 -21.61
N LEU A 232 -15.84 -3.35 -21.84
CA LEU A 232 -17.26 -3.68 -21.83
C LEU A 232 -17.88 -3.45 -20.44
N GLN A 233 -17.18 -3.82 -19.38
CA GLN A 233 -17.63 -3.56 -18.01
C GLN A 233 -17.75 -2.05 -17.72
N ALA A 234 -16.77 -1.25 -18.16
CA ALA A 234 -16.79 0.20 -18.03
C ALA A 234 -17.97 0.83 -18.79
N VAL A 235 -18.21 0.41 -20.03
CA VAL A 235 -19.37 0.86 -20.83
C VAL A 235 -20.68 0.47 -20.15
N ARG A 236 -20.80 -0.77 -19.66
CA ARG A 236 -21.98 -1.23 -18.91
C ARG A 236 -22.25 -0.38 -17.67
N MET A 237 -21.20 0.05 -16.97
CA MET A 237 -21.35 0.95 -15.82
C MET A 237 -21.85 2.33 -16.23
N LEU A 238 -21.32 2.93 -17.30
CA LEU A 238 -21.79 4.23 -17.79
C LEU A 238 -23.27 4.21 -18.20
N MET A 239 -23.74 3.08 -18.75
CA MET A 239 -25.13 2.93 -19.19
C MET A 239 -26.10 2.55 -18.06
N SER A 240 -25.63 2.33 -16.83
CA SER A 240 -26.50 1.95 -15.70
C SER A 240 -27.17 3.18 -15.05
N PRO A 241 -28.51 3.25 -14.96
CA PRO A 241 -29.22 4.42 -14.42
C PRO A 241 -29.02 4.67 -12.91
N LYS A 242 -28.35 3.77 -12.18
CA LYS A 242 -28.17 3.86 -10.71
C LYS A 242 -27.01 4.76 -10.25
N ASN A 243 -26.15 5.19 -11.16
CA ASN A 243 -24.81 5.67 -10.79
C ASN A 243 -24.71 7.12 -10.27
N GLU A 244 -25.72 7.97 -10.43
CA GLU A 244 -25.63 9.37 -9.94
C GLU A 244 -25.58 9.48 -8.40
N LYS A 245 -26.22 8.56 -7.66
CA LYS A 245 -26.33 8.64 -6.19
C LYS A 245 -25.21 7.91 -5.44
N GLU A 246 -24.60 6.89 -6.03
CA GLU A 246 -23.49 6.14 -5.41
C GLU A 246 -22.12 6.79 -5.68
N GLN A 247 -21.96 7.49 -6.81
CA GLN A 247 -20.73 8.22 -7.14
C GLN A 247 -20.41 9.35 -6.13
N GLN A 248 -21.41 9.97 -5.50
CA GLN A 248 -21.22 11.00 -4.47
C GLN A 248 -20.86 10.45 -3.08
N LYS A 249 -21.01 9.14 -2.82
CA LYS A 249 -20.75 8.55 -1.49
C LYS A 249 -19.36 7.90 -1.35
N GLN A 250 -18.62 7.75 -2.45
CA GLN A 250 -17.32 7.06 -2.48
C GLN A 250 -16.14 7.96 -2.89
N SER A 251 -16.37 9.27 -3.07
CA SER A 251 -15.36 10.30 -3.34
C SER A 251 -14.69 10.82 -2.08
#